data_AF-A0A7S4E168-F1
#
_entry.id   AF-A0A7S4E168-F1
#
_cell.length_a   1.000
_cell.length_b   1.000
_cell.length_c   1.000
_cell.angle_alpha   90.00
_cell.angle_beta   90.00
_cell.angle_gamma   90.00
#
_symmetry.space_group_name_H-M   'P 1'
#
loop_
_entity.id
_entity.type
_entity.pdbx_description
1 polymer ?
#
loop_
_entity_poly.entity_id
_entity_poly.type
_entity_poly.pdbx_seq_one_letter_code
_entity_poly.pdbx_strand_id
1 'polypeptide(L)'
;RKLSSTCSLVPSPSNAQLFEVKREALRKNLPSLRTQLLAHITRVLGGDQTAAEVLLLHMLSRVRYRRAGQVVGKFCLGLRGVEPRHAKVIAEMMRYLKPTVKPIEVNISSMNRGGFMPVKDYDTNHLKQGQLQAVAGTQLVLDETKLEEGKLTDTGCRSFRAMQNLIAEQKLLYDFKYHEMKFDTDTPVLVLSKGKSIFKCDSTLSVKGNKTIPVSYSEIRPSQSVVNSWREYLLFARQMDVDITKDAGEMIESDFVKMRKMNPNLSQRTMHLRIEICRLLAVSHCEKKLNRRTWDAAGRACKYML
;
A
#
# COMPACT_ATOMS: atom_id res chain seq x y z
N ARG A 1 -1.31 40.42 -59.74
CA ARG A 1 -2.29 40.21 -58.65
C ARG A 1 -1.62 39.37 -57.56
N LYS A 2 -1.27 40.00 -56.43
CA LYS A 2 -0.79 39.33 -55.22
C LYS A 2 -1.96 38.57 -54.59
N LEU A 3 -1.77 37.29 -54.25
CA LEU A 3 -2.60 36.59 -53.28
C LEU A 3 -1.65 36.04 -52.21
N SER A 4 -1.53 36.79 -51.12
CA SER A 4 -1.00 36.32 -49.85
C SER A 4 -2.08 35.50 -49.16
N SER A 5 -1.88 34.19 -49.03
CA SER A 5 -2.54 33.42 -47.97
C SER A 5 -1.48 33.01 -46.96
N THR A 6 -1.31 33.86 -45.96
CA THR A 6 -0.63 33.51 -44.71
C THR A 6 -1.47 32.44 -44.02
N CYS A 7 -1.21 31.17 -44.32
CA CYS A 7 -1.64 30.08 -43.48
C CYS A 7 -0.74 30.13 -42.23
N SER A 8 -1.19 30.85 -41.22
CA SER A 8 -0.57 30.86 -39.90
C SER A 8 -0.71 29.46 -39.31
N LEU A 9 0.30 28.63 -39.54
CA LEU A 9 0.55 27.40 -38.80
C LEU A 9 0.73 27.79 -37.34
N VAL A 10 -0.37 27.77 -36.58
CA VAL A 10 -0.30 27.75 -35.12
C VAL A 10 0.54 26.51 -34.76
N PRO A 11 1.68 26.64 -34.08
CA PRO A 11 2.44 25.48 -33.66
C PRO A 11 1.56 24.67 -32.71
N SER A 12 1.23 23.44 -33.08
CA SER A 12 0.64 22.49 -32.15
C SER A 12 1.65 22.31 -30.99
N PRO A 13 1.21 22.36 -29.72
CA PRO A 13 2.13 22.20 -28.61
C PRO A 13 2.82 20.85 -28.74
N SER A 14 4.13 20.80 -28.48
CA SER A 14 4.84 19.53 -28.44
C SER A 14 4.14 18.60 -27.44
N ASN A 15 4.14 17.28 -27.68
CA ASN A 15 3.50 16.32 -26.77
C ASN A 15 3.90 16.57 -25.30
N ALA A 16 5.15 16.99 -25.05
CA ALA A 16 5.66 17.38 -23.73
C ALA A 16 4.93 18.58 -23.09
N GLN A 17 4.61 19.62 -23.87
CA GLN A 17 3.81 20.76 -23.40
C GLN A 17 2.37 20.35 -23.10
N LEU A 18 1.77 19.48 -23.94
CA LEU A 18 0.44 18.92 -23.69
C LEU A 18 0.42 18.07 -22.40
N PHE A 19 1.50 17.32 -22.13
CA PHE A 19 1.67 16.54 -20.91
C PHE A 19 1.81 17.44 -19.68
N GLU A 20 2.60 18.51 -19.73
CA GLU A 20 2.74 19.44 -18.60
C GLU A 20 1.44 20.21 -18.30
N VAL A 21 0.73 20.68 -19.33
CA VAL A 21 -0.58 21.33 -19.16
C VAL A 21 -1.61 20.37 -18.55
N LYS A 22 -1.64 19.10 -19.01
CA LYS A 22 -2.48 18.06 -18.38
C LYS A 22 -2.06 17.78 -16.94
N ARG A 23 -0.76 17.79 -16.60
CA ARG A 23 -0.27 17.62 -15.22
C ARG A 23 -0.67 18.77 -14.31
N GLU A 24 -0.63 20.00 -14.78
CA GLU A 24 -1.05 21.17 -14.00
C GLU A 24 -2.57 21.21 -13.77
N ALA A 25 -3.36 20.91 -14.80
CA ALA A 25 -4.80 20.77 -14.67
C ALA A 25 -5.18 19.62 -13.71
N LEU A 26 -4.48 18.49 -13.82
CA LEU A 26 -4.64 17.36 -12.89
C LEU A 26 -4.31 17.80 -11.46
N ARG A 27 -3.19 18.50 -11.24
CA ARG A 27 -2.76 18.99 -9.91
C ARG A 27 -3.83 19.79 -9.18
N LYS A 28 -4.54 20.69 -9.88
CA LYS A 28 -5.64 21.47 -9.28
C LYS A 28 -6.81 20.59 -8.82
N ASN A 29 -7.03 19.46 -9.49
CA ASN A 29 -8.12 18.53 -9.19
C ASN A 29 -7.74 17.43 -8.18
N LEU A 30 -6.44 17.20 -7.92
CA LEU A 30 -5.96 16.13 -7.02
C LEU A 30 -6.62 16.17 -5.62
N PRO A 31 -6.80 17.33 -4.95
CA PRO A 31 -7.46 17.35 -3.63
C PRO A 31 -8.92 16.89 -3.67
N SER A 32 -9.66 17.26 -4.72
CA SER A 32 -11.05 16.82 -4.92
C SER A 32 -11.11 15.32 -5.22
N LEU A 33 -10.22 14.82 -6.08
CA LEU A 33 -10.11 13.40 -6.41
C LEU A 33 -9.78 12.55 -5.18
N ARG A 34 -8.84 13.01 -4.33
CA ARG A 34 -8.53 12.37 -3.05
C ARG A 34 -9.76 12.28 -2.18
N THR A 35 -10.51 13.37 -2.01
CA THR A 35 -11.71 13.41 -1.16
C THR A 35 -12.79 12.46 -1.67
N GLN A 36 -13.03 12.42 -2.98
CA GLN A 36 -13.99 11.51 -3.61
C GLN A 36 -13.58 10.04 -3.44
N LEU A 37 -12.30 9.73 -3.69
CA LEU A 37 -11.76 8.39 -3.51
C LEU A 37 -11.84 7.95 -2.05
N LEU A 38 -11.49 8.83 -1.11
CA LEU A 38 -11.56 8.54 0.32
C LEU A 38 -13.00 8.30 0.78
N ALA A 39 -13.96 9.10 0.30
CA ALA A 39 -15.38 8.89 0.57
C ALA A 39 -15.88 7.54 0.03
N HIS A 40 -15.41 7.14 -1.16
CA HIS A 40 -15.71 5.82 -1.73
C HIS A 40 -15.15 4.67 -0.90
N ILE A 41 -13.86 4.74 -0.51
CA ILE A 41 -13.24 3.73 0.37
C ILE A 41 -13.95 3.67 1.73
N THR A 42 -14.33 4.83 2.28
CA THR A 42 -15.11 4.92 3.53
C THR A 42 -16.43 4.19 3.41
N ARG A 43 -17.14 4.32 2.28
CA ARG A 43 -18.38 3.57 2.03
C ARG A 43 -18.12 2.06 1.98
N VAL A 44 -17.03 1.63 1.34
CA VAL A 44 -16.64 0.21 1.31
C VAL A 44 -16.36 -0.34 2.70
N LEU A 45 -15.75 0.46 3.58
CA LEU A 45 -15.39 0.07 4.96
C LEU A 45 -16.51 0.32 5.97
N GLY A 46 -17.78 0.41 5.54
CA GLY A 46 -18.92 0.56 6.46
C GLY A 46 -18.93 1.89 7.22
N GLY A 47 -18.35 2.95 6.65
CA GLY A 47 -18.34 4.29 7.22
C GLY A 47 -17.10 4.65 8.05
N ASP A 48 -16.12 3.75 8.19
CA ASP A 48 -14.90 4.01 8.93
C ASP A 48 -13.92 4.89 8.13
N GLN A 49 -13.92 6.20 8.42
CA GLN A 49 -13.05 7.18 7.78
C GLN A 49 -11.57 6.97 8.12
N THR A 50 -11.27 6.53 9.35
CA THR A 50 -9.88 6.33 9.79
C THR A 50 -9.29 5.16 9.01
N ALA A 51 -10.00 4.04 8.97
CA ALA A 51 -9.57 2.86 8.21
C ALA A 51 -9.45 3.16 6.71
N ALA A 52 -10.35 3.97 6.16
CA ALA A 52 -10.26 4.39 4.77
C ALA A 52 -9.02 5.23 4.47
N GLU A 53 -8.66 6.14 5.38
CA GLU A 53 -7.45 6.94 5.22
C GLU A 53 -6.20 6.08 5.29
N VAL A 54 -6.10 5.17 6.27
CA VAL A 54 -4.94 4.26 6.38
C VAL A 54 -4.82 3.34 5.17
N LEU A 55 -5.95 2.83 4.65
CA LEU A 55 -5.96 1.99 3.46
C LEU A 55 -5.53 2.78 2.21
N LEU A 56 -5.91 4.06 2.10
CA LEU A 56 -5.41 4.95 1.06
C LEU A 56 -3.88 5.13 1.15
N LEU A 57 -3.35 5.37 2.35
CA LEU A 57 -1.90 5.48 2.56
C LEU A 57 -1.17 4.18 2.18
N HIS A 58 -1.75 3.03 2.51
CA HIS A 58 -1.23 1.72 2.10
C HIS A 58 -1.17 1.58 0.58
N MET A 59 -2.22 1.94 -0.15
CA MET A 59 -2.24 1.89 -1.60
C MET A 59 -1.20 2.82 -2.27
N LEU A 60 -0.80 3.89 -1.58
CA LEU A 60 0.23 4.84 -2.04
C LEU A 60 1.65 4.42 -1.65
N SER A 61 1.81 3.45 -0.74
CA SER A 61 3.12 2.97 -0.30
C SER A 61 3.89 2.23 -1.41
N ARG A 62 5.22 2.37 -1.37
CA ARG A 62 6.18 1.72 -2.27
C ARG A 62 7.55 1.66 -1.61
N VAL A 63 8.33 0.62 -1.87
CA VAL A 63 9.75 0.62 -1.53
C VAL A 63 10.45 1.73 -2.32
N ARG A 64 11.02 2.73 -1.63
CA ARG A 64 11.71 3.86 -2.26
C ARG A 64 13.20 3.61 -2.38
N TYR A 65 13.83 3.24 -1.26
CA TYR A 65 15.25 2.97 -1.21
C TYR A 65 15.56 1.91 -0.16
N ARG A 66 16.67 1.22 -0.39
CA ARG A 66 17.25 0.21 0.51
C ARG A 66 18.61 0.71 0.94
N ARG A 67 18.85 0.84 2.24
CA ARG A 67 20.14 1.31 2.77
C ARG A 67 20.50 0.52 4.02
N ALA A 68 21.72 -0.05 4.04
CA ALA A 68 22.25 -0.81 5.19
C ALA A 68 21.27 -1.89 5.70
N GLY A 69 20.62 -2.63 4.80
CA GLY A 69 19.65 -3.67 5.13
C GLY A 69 18.26 -3.18 5.56
N GLN A 70 18.04 -1.86 5.68
CA GLN A 70 16.73 -1.29 5.94
C GLN A 70 15.99 -0.94 4.65
N VAL A 71 14.68 -1.24 4.63
CA VAL A 71 13.78 -0.92 3.53
C VAL A 71 12.87 0.23 3.93
N VAL A 72 12.93 1.33 3.20
CA VAL A 72 12.14 2.54 3.49
C VAL A 72 11.06 2.73 2.44
N GLY A 73 9.89 3.19 2.86
CA GLY A 73 8.73 3.40 1.99
C GLY A 73 7.67 2.28 2.01
N LYS A 74 8.02 1.11 2.57
CA LYS A 74 7.05 0.01 2.73
C LYS A 74 6.04 0.34 3.83
N PHE A 75 4.80 -0.09 3.66
CA PHE A 75 3.77 0.00 4.69
C PHE A 75 2.82 -1.18 4.61
N CYS A 76 3.10 -2.22 5.41
CA CYS A 76 2.20 -3.37 5.56
C CYS A 76 1.06 -3.03 6.52
N LEU A 77 -0.19 -3.14 6.04
CA LEU A 77 -1.39 -2.82 6.80
C LEU A 77 -2.16 -4.10 7.15
N GLY A 78 -2.49 -4.28 8.42
CA GLY A 78 -3.44 -5.30 8.88
C GLY A 78 -4.78 -4.67 9.26
N LEU A 79 -5.88 -5.10 8.63
CA LEU A 79 -7.25 -4.73 9.00
C LEU A 79 -7.91 -5.89 9.74
N ARG A 80 -8.31 -5.64 10.99
CA ARG A 80 -9.01 -6.58 11.87
C ARG A 80 -10.51 -6.31 11.89
N GLY A 81 -11.30 -7.31 12.27
CA GLY A 81 -12.76 -7.21 12.31
C GLY A 81 -13.40 -7.28 10.92
N VAL A 82 -12.70 -7.89 9.95
CA VAL A 82 -13.18 -8.00 8.57
C VAL A 82 -13.80 -9.39 8.38
N GLU A 83 -15.07 -9.42 7.98
CA GLU A 83 -15.75 -10.67 7.62
C GLU A 83 -15.36 -11.15 6.21
N PRO A 84 -15.44 -12.46 5.89
CA PRO A 84 -15.00 -13.00 4.60
C PRO A 84 -15.67 -12.37 3.39
N ARG A 85 -16.96 -12.01 3.54
CA ARG A 85 -17.69 -11.27 2.51
C ARG A 85 -17.09 -9.88 2.31
N HIS A 86 -16.79 -9.17 3.40
CA HIS A 86 -16.21 -7.84 3.33
C HIS A 86 -14.81 -7.86 2.74
N ALA A 87 -14.01 -8.88 3.07
CA ALA A 87 -12.69 -9.08 2.48
C ALA A 87 -12.74 -9.21 0.95
N LYS A 88 -13.72 -9.95 0.41
CA LYS A 88 -13.96 -10.03 -1.04
C LYS A 88 -14.29 -8.67 -1.65
N VAL A 89 -15.18 -7.90 -1.02
CA VAL A 89 -15.56 -6.55 -1.51
C VAL A 89 -14.34 -5.62 -1.52
N ILE A 90 -13.48 -5.67 -0.49
CA ILE A 90 -12.23 -4.89 -0.43
C ILE A 90 -11.28 -5.32 -1.55
N ALA A 91 -11.06 -6.63 -1.74
CA ALA A 91 -10.18 -7.14 -2.78
C ALA A 91 -10.67 -6.78 -4.20
N GLU A 92 -11.98 -6.83 -4.43
CA GLU A 92 -12.59 -6.37 -5.68
C GLU A 92 -12.39 -4.88 -5.90
N MET A 93 -12.68 -4.04 -4.90
CA MET A 93 -12.41 -2.61 -4.96
C MET A 93 -10.95 -2.33 -5.35
N MET A 94 -10.00 -3.01 -4.71
CA MET A 94 -8.58 -2.85 -5.02
C MET A 94 -8.26 -3.23 -6.47
N ARG A 95 -8.84 -4.31 -7.01
CA ARG A 95 -8.69 -4.69 -8.44
C ARG A 95 -9.22 -3.62 -9.38
N TYR A 96 -10.26 -2.89 -9.00
CA TYR A 96 -10.74 -1.76 -9.78
C TYR A 96 -9.82 -0.53 -9.66
N LEU A 97 -9.17 -0.31 -8.53
CA LEU A 97 -8.34 0.88 -8.31
C LEU A 97 -6.88 0.70 -8.75
N LYS A 98 -6.37 -0.52 -8.80
CA LYS A 98 -4.95 -0.82 -9.05
C LYS A 98 -4.79 -1.77 -10.23
N PRO A 99 -3.71 -1.62 -11.02
CA PRO A 99 -3.47 -2.46 -12.19
C PRO A 99 -3.21 -3.93 -11.81
N THR A 100 -2.52 -4.16 -10.70
CA THR A 100 -2.12 -5.50 -10.27
C THR A 100 -2.44 -5.72 -8.79
N VAL A 101 -3.36 -6.66 -8.54
CA VAL A 101 -3.76 -7.09 -7.19
C VAL A 101 -3.84 -8.60 -7.18
N LYS A 102 -3.16 -9.22 -6.22
CA LYS A 102 -3.11 -10.68 -6.07
C LYS A 102 -3.62 -11.06 -4.68
N PRO A 103 -4.91 -11.45 -4.57
CA PRO A 103 -5.41 -12.01 -3.33
C PRO A 103 -4.87 -13.42 -3.13
N ILE A 104 -4.51 -13.73 -1.89
CA ILE A 104 -4.01 -15.02 -1.45
C ILE A 104 -4.83 -15.42 -0.23
N GLU A 105 -5.53 -16.55 -0.32
CA GLU A 105 -6.24 -17.10 0.82
C GLU A 105 -5.25 -17.74 1.80
N VAL A 106 -5.29 -17.32 3.06
CA VAL A 106 -4.45 -17.82 4.14
C VAL A 106 -5.32 -18.68 5.05
N ASN A 107 -5.28 -19.99 4.82
CA ASN A 107 -5.92 -21.01 5.66
C ASN A 107 -4.97 -22.21 5.82
N ILE A 108 -5.26 -23.12 6.74
CA ILE A 108 -4.38 -24.26 7.04
C ILE A 108 -4.10 -25.09 5.77
N SER A 109 -5.13 -25.35 4.97
CA SER A 109 -5.01 -26.12 3.72
C SER A 109 -4.14 -25.43 2.67
N SER A 110 -4.28 -24.11 2.47
CA SER A 110 -3.47 -23.36 1.51
C SER A 110 -2.01 -23.26 1.97
N MET A 111 -1.81 -23.01 3.26
CA MET A 111 -0.48 -22.91 3.88
C MET A 111 0.30 -24.22 3.77
N ASN A 112 -0.33 -25.34 4.13
CA ASN A 112 0.30 -26.67 4.11
C ASN A 112 0.48 -27.23 2.69
N ARG A 113 -0.34 -26.80 1.71
CA ARG A 113 -0.14 -27.12 0.29
C ARG A 113 1.16 -26.50 -0.25
N GLY A 114 1.59 -25.37 0.30
CA GLY A 114 2.82 -24.69 -0.11
C GLY A 114 2.70 -23.98 -1.47
N GLY A 115 3.83 -23.87 -2.18
CA GLY A 115 3.90 -23.19 -3.48
C GLY A 115 3.93 -21.66 -3.40
N PHE A 116 4.24 -21.09 -2.25
CA PHE A 116 4.36 -19.64 -2.08
C PHE A 116 5.69 -19.09 -2.60
N MET A 117 6.77 -19.86 -2.45
CA MET A 117 8.10 -19.51 -2.92
C MET A 117 8.39 -20.17 -4.26
N PRO A 118 9.18 -19.53 -5.14
CA PRO A 118 9.74 -20.22 -6.29
C PRO A 118 10.66 -21.35 -5.86
N VAL A 119 10.58 -22.50 -6.54
CA VAL A 119 11.36 -23.70 -6.22
C VAL A 119 12.11 -24.17 -7.46
N LYS A 120 13.42 -24.43 -7.33
CA LYS A 120 14.20 -25.04 -8.41
C LYS A 120 13.82 -26.51 -8.55
N ASP A 121 13.25 -26.85 -9.70
CA ASP A 121 13.10 -28.21 -10.14
C ASP A 121 14.39 -28.65 -10.83
N TYR A 122 15.05 -29.67 -10.26
CA TYR A 122 16.29 -30.20 -10.79
C TYR A 122 16.05 -31.27 -11.86
N ASP A 123 14.88 -31.91 -11.87
CA ASP A 123 14.55 -32.94 -12.86
C ASP A 123 14.26 -32.30 -14.21
N THR A 124 13.52 -31.19 -14.20
CA THR A 124 13.22 -30.39 -15.41
C THR A 124 14.19 -29.23 -15.65
N ASN A 125 15.11 -28.99 -14.72
CA ASN A 125 16.02 -27.86 -14.68
C ASN A 125 15.33 -26.47 -14.78
N HIS A 126 14.05 -26.38 -14.44
CA HIS A 126 13.28 -25.12 -14.46
C HIS A 126 13.00 -24.59 -13.06
N LEU A 127 12.77 -23.29 -12.95
CA LEU A 127 12.31 -22.68 -11.71
C LEU A 127 10.78 -22.65 -11.71
N LYS A 128 10.15 -23.40 -10.82
CA LYS A 128 8.70 -23.38 -10.62
C LYS A 128 8.31 -22.07 -9.94
N GLN A 129 7.36 -21.35 -10.52
CA GLN A 129 6.89 -20.07 -10.00
C GLN A 129 6.15 -20.25 -8.67
N GLY A 130 6.48 -19.39 -7.71
CA GLY A 130 5.76 -19.29 -6.43
C GLY A 130 4.65 -18.24 -6.47
N GLN A 131 3.65 -18.38 -5.61
CA GLN A 131 2.57 -17.41 -5.48
C GLN A 131 3.05 -16.01 -5.03
N LEU A 132 4.14 -15.90 -4.29
CA LEU A 132 4.68 -14.60 -3.87
C LEU A 132 5.51 -13.91 -4.95
N GLN A 133 5.82 -14.61 -6.05
CA GLN A 133 6.47 -14.01 -7.21
C GLN A 133 5.47 -13.12 -7.95
N ALA A 134 5.71 -11.80 -7.89
CA ALA A 134 4.87 -10.78 -8.50
C ALA A 134 5.74 -9.63 -9.03
N VAL A 135 5.20 -8.88 -9.99
CA VAL A 135 5.86 -7.66 -10.51
C VAL A 135 5.84 -6.57 -9.45
N ALA A 136 6.88 -5.74 -9.42
CA ALA A 136 6.97 -4.58 -8.53
C ALA A 136 5.69 -3.73 -8.55
N GLY A 137 5.22 -3.37 -7.36
CA GLY A 137 4.03 -2.57 -7.14
C GLY A 137 2.71 -3.34 -7.05
N THR A 138 2.71 -4.65 -7.33
CA THR A 138 1.55 -5.53 -7.11
C THR A 138 1.11 -5.48 -5.66
N GLN A 139 -0.20 -5.28 -5.44
CA GLN A 139 -0.79 -5.33 -4.10
C GLN A 139 -1.08 -6.78 -3.74
N LEU A 140 -0.41 -7.31 -2.72
CA LEU A 140 -0.78 -8.62 -2.16
C LEU A 140 -1.87 -8.41 -1.11
N VAL A 141 -2.97 -9.15 -1.24
CA VAL A 141 -4.06 -9.14 -0.25
C VAL A 141 -4.09 -10.51 0.40
N LEU A 142 -3.59 -10.61 1.62
CA LEU A 142 -3.60 -11.84 2.42
C LEU A 142 -4.94 -11.91 3.16
N ASP A 143 -5.79 -12.86 2.77
CA ASP A 143 -7.11 -13.07 3.37
C ASP A 143 -7.02 -14.16 4.44
N GLU A 144 -6.97 -13.75 5.71
CA GLU A 144 -7.00 -14.61 6.90
C GLU A 144 -8.42 -14.82 7.45
N THR A 145 -9.47 -14.34 6.78
CA THR A 145 -10.83 -14.39 7.33
C THR A 145 -11.41 -15.81 7.46
N LYS A 146 -10.82 -16.76 6.74
CA LYS A 146 -11.11 -18.21 6.80
C LYS A 146 -10.01 -19.00 7.52
N LEU A 147 -9.12 -18.34 8.25
CA LEU A 147 -8.09 -19.02 9.02
C LEU A 147 -8.73 -19.60 10.29
N GLU A 148 -8.66 -20.93 10.40
CA GLU A 148 -9.16 -21.69 11.54
C GLU A 148 -7.99 -22.25 12.35
N GLU A 149 -8.26 -22.66 13.59
CA GLU A 149 -7.27 -23.33 14.43
C GLU A 149 -6.85 -24.66 13.79
N GLY A 150 -5.55 -24.90 13.75
CA GLY A 150 -5.01 -26.11 13.15
C GLY A 150 -3.49 -26.15 13.24
N LYS A 151 -2.91 -27.28 12.81
CA LYS A 151 -1.47 -27.48 12.80
C LYS A 151 -0.89 -27.18 11.42
N LEU A 152 0.09 -26.29 11.40
CA LEU A 152 0.95 -26.12 10.24
C LEU A 152 1.95 -27.28 10.20
N THR A 153 2.08 -27.91 9.03
CA THR A 153 3.16 -28.85 8.75
C THR A 153 4.47 -28.09 8.55
N ASP A 154 5.59 -28.79 8.35
CA ASP A 154 6.85 -28.14 7.98
C ASP A 154 6.70 -27.23 6.75
N THR A 155 5.96 -27.69 5.72
CA THR A 155 5.62 -26.87 4.55
C THR A 155 4.84 -25.62 4.93
N GLY A 156 3.84 -25.74 5.82
CA GLY A 156 3.09 -24.59 6.33
C GLY A 156 3.96 -23.59 7.08
N CYS A 157 4.89 -24.07 7.90
CA CYS A 157 5.87 -23.23 8.60
C CYS A 157 6.79 -22.50 7.62
N ARG A 158 7.25 -23.16 6.55
CA ARG A 158 8.02 -22.51 5.48
C ARG A 158 7.21 -21.46 4.73
N SER A 159 5.97 -21.76 4.36
CA SER A 159 5.03 -20.79 3.76
C SER A 159 4.83 -19.55 4.62
N PHE A 160 4.63 -19.73 5.93
CA PHE A 160 4.51 -18.64 6.90
C PHE A 160 5.77 -17.79 6.96
N ARG A 161 6.95 -18.43 7.09
CA ARG A 161 8.24 -17.73 7.11
C ARG A 161 8.47 -16.92 5.85
N ALA A 162 8.12 -17.46 4.69
CA ALA A 162 8.25 -16.77 3.40
C ALA A 162 7.42 -15.49 3.34
N MET A 163 6.14 -15.56 3.74
CA MET A 163 5.26 -14.38 3.78
C MET A 163 5.69 -13.37 4.83
N GLN A 164 6.05 -13.83 6.03
CA GLN A 164 6.54 -12.96 7.10
C GLN A 164 7.85 -12.26 6.71
N ASN A 165 8.74 -12.94 5.98
CA ASN A 165 9.96 -12.35 5.45
C ASN A 165 9.67 -11.32 4.36
N LEU A 166 8.74 -11.60 3.44
CA LEU A 166 8.32 -10.63 2.43
C LEU A 166 7.73 -9.37 3.07
N ILE A 167 6.91 -9.52 4.12
CA ILE A 167 6.34 -8.40 4.88
C ILE A 167 7.44 -7.57 5.57
N ALA A 168 8.40 -8.25 6.21
CA ALA A 168 9.43 -7.59 7.03
C ALA A 168 10.57 -6.99 6.19
N GLU A 169 11.15 -7.76 5.28
CA GLU A 169 12.36 -7.42 4.53
C GLU A 169 12.07 -6.98 3.09
N GLN A 170 10.83 -7.12 2.59
CA GLN A 170 10.51 -6.93 1.16
C GLN A 170 11.48 -7.71 0.28
N LYS A 171 11.73 -8.96 0.66
CA LYS A 171 12.57 -9.93 -0.06
C LYS A 171 11.79 -11.22 -0.30
N LEU A 172 11.83 -11.71 -1.53
CA LEU A 172 11.26 -12.97 -1.93
C LEU A 172 12.31 -14.08 -1.77
N LEU A 173 11.96 -15.13 -1.03
CA LEU A 173 12.77 -16.33 -0.85
C LEU A 173 12.60 -17.27 -2.05
N TYR A 174 13.71 -17.80 -2.55
CA TYR A 174 13.76 -18.83 -3.59
C TYR A 174 14.40 -20.07 -2.99
N ASP A 175 13.75 -21.21 -3.16
CA ASP A 175 14.21 -22.50 -2.66
C ASP A 175 14.95 -23.25 -3.77
N PHE A 176 16.27 -23.38 -3.63
CA PHE A 176 17.12 -24.19 -4.51
C PHE A 176 17.42 -25.57 -3.91
N LYS A 177 16.54 -26.10 -3.03
CA LYS A 177 16.66 -27.35 -2.25
C LYS A 177 17.81 -27.37 -1.23
N TYR A 178 19.01 -26.97 -1.64
CA TYR A 178 20.23 -27.00 -0.84
C TYR A 178 20.61 -25.64 -0.26
N HIS A 179 20.08 -24.56 -0.83
CA HIS A 179 20.28 -23.20 -0.34
C HIS A 179 19.06 -22.34 -0.64
N GLU A 180 18.86 -21.30 0.16
CA GLU A 180 17.84 -20.29 -0.06
C GLU A 180 18.48 -19.00 -0.57
N MET A 181 17.97 -18.46 -1.67
CA MET A 181 18.35 -17.14 -2.16
C MET A 181 17.28 -16.12 -1.85
N LYS A 182 17.69 -14.88 -1.56
CA LYS A 182 16.78 -13.77 -1.29
C LYS A 182 16.87 -12.73 -2.41
N PHE A 183 15.74 -12.40 -3.03
CA PHE A 183 15.66 -11.37 -4.07
C PHE A 183 14.82 -10.20 -3.60
N ASP A 184 15.27 -8.97 -3.87
CA ASP A 184 14.51 -7.77 -3.52
C ASP A 184 13.19 -7.69 -4.30
N THR A 185 12.11 -7.26 -3.62
CA THR A 185 10.80 -7.03 -4.24
C THR A 185 10.15 -5.73 -3.73
N ASP A 186 9.29 -5.09 -4.51
CA ASP A 186 8.39 -4.02 -4.04
C ASP A 186 6.97 -4.53 -4.10
N THR A 187 6.42 -4.93 -2.96
CA THR A 187 5.12 -5.60 -2.92
C THR A 187 4.40 -5.19 -1.64
N PRO A 188 3.56 -4.13 -1.71
CA PRO A 188 2.73 -3.74 -0.58
C PRO A 188 1.77 -4.87 -0.20
N VAL A 189 1.71 -5.17 1.10
CA VAL A 189 0.89 -6.25 1.64
C VAL A 189 -0.23 -5.67 2.50
N LEU A 190 -1.46 -6.06 2.18
CA LEU A 190 -2.65 -5.84 2.99
C LEU A 190 -3.05 -7.18 3.60
N VAL A 191 -3.24 -7.22 4.92
CA VAL A 191 -3.74 -8.40 5.64
C VAL A 191 -5.15 -8.12 6.11
N LEU A 192 -6.09 -9.02 5.80
CA LEU A 192 -7.49 -8.92 6.19
C LEU A 192 -7.81 -10.07 7.14
N SER A 193 -8.23 -9.77 8.37
CA SER A 193 -8.47 -10.78 9.40
C SER A 193 -9.77 -10.51 10.17
N LYS A 194 -10.41 -11.60 10.63
CA LYS A 194 -11.52 -11.50 11.59
C LYS A 194 -11.01 -11.02 12.95
N GLY A 195 -9.98 -11.70 13.45
CA GLY A 195 -9.37 -11.44 14.75
C GLY A 195 -7.97 -10.88 14.67
N LYS A 196 -7.12 -11.30 15.61
CA LYS A 196 -5.69 -10.98 15.61
C LYS A 196 -5.00 -11.72 14.46
N SER A 197 -4.27 -10.98 13.64
CA SER A 197 -3.52 -11.58 12.53
C SER A 197 -2.33 -12.39 13.04
N ILE A 198 -1.99 -13.45 12.29
CA ILE A 198 -0.80 -14.27 12.53
C ILE A 198 0.48 -13.56 12.02
N PHE A 199 0.34 -12.63 11.07
CA PHE A 199 1.47 -11.88 10.53
C PHE A 199 1.74 -10.61 11.34
N LYS A 200 3.02 -10.30 11.51
CA LYS A 200 3.48 -9.03 12.11
C LYS A 200 3.46 -7.94 11.04
N CYS A 201 2.36 -7.19 10.99
CA CYS A 201 2.20 -6.01 10.13
C CYS A 201 2.96 -4.80 10.70
N ASP A 202 3.19 -3.77 9.86
CA ASP A 202 3.78 -2.50 10.30
C ASP A 202 2.77 -1.67 11.10
N SER A 203 1.51 -1.72 10.68
CA SER A 203 0.35 -1.09 11.34
C SER A 203 -0.82 -2.07 11.36
N THR A 204 -1.59 -2.09 12.45
CA THR A 204 -2.80 -2.92 12.57
C THR A 204 -3.96 -2.09 13.10
N LEU A 205 -5.06 -2.05 12.35
CA LEU A 205 -6.25 -1.26 12.68
C LEU A 205 -7.48 -2.16 12.76
N SER A 206 -8.34 -1.95 13.74
CA SER A 206 -9.65 -2.60 13.78
C SER A 206 -10.65 -1.75 13.02
N VAL A 207 -11.34 -2.35 12.04
CA VAL A 207 -12.41 -1.68 11.30
C VAL A 207 -13.62 -1.55 12.23
N LYS A 208 -14.10 -0.32 12.46
CA LYS A 208 -15.23 0.00 13.34
C LYS A 208 -16.43 0.55 12.55
N GLY A 209 -16.68 0.01 11.36
CA GLY A 209 -17.77 0.49 10.51
C GLY A 209 -19.13 0.39 11.22
N ASN A 210 -19.81 1.54 11.37
CA ASN A 210 -21.13 1.63 12.00
C ASN A 210 -22.29 1.50 10.99
N LYS A 211 -21.97 1.41 9.69
CA LYS A 211 -22.95 1.33 8.61
C LYS A 211 -22.90 -0.02 7.92
N THR A 212 -24.01 -0.39 7.29
CA THR A 212 -24.15 -1.61 6.52
C THR A 212 -23.07 -1.70 5.44
N ILE A 213 -22.29 -2.76 5.48
CA ILE A 213 -21.28 -3.07 4.46
C ILE A 213 -22.02 -3.48 3.18
N PRO A 214 -21.58 -3.00 1.99
CA PRO A 214 -22.16 -3.40 0.72
C PRO A 214 -22.17 -4.93 0.53
N VAL A 215 -23.21 -5.44 -0.12
CA VAL A 215 -23.36 -6.88 -0.36
C VAL A 215 -22.31 -7.38 -1.32
N SER A 216 -22.06 -6.59 -2.37
CA SER A 216 -21.11 -6.81 -3.45
C SER A 216 -20.49 -5.47 -3.86
N TYR A 217 -19.25 -5.48 -4.36
CA TYR A 217 -18.65 -4.26 -4.88
C TYR A 217 -19.38 -3.74 -6.14
N SER A 218 -20.08 -4.61 -6.88
CA SER A 218 -20.82 -4.23 -8.09
C SER A 218 -21.92 -3.19 -7.84
N GLU A 219 -22.55 -3.21 -6.67
CA GLU A 219 -23.67 -2.32 -6.31
C GLU A 219 -23.24 -0.87 -6.09
N ILE A 220 -22.00 -0.70 -5.63
CA ILE A 220 -21.43 0.61 -5.29
C ILE A 220 -20.36 1.03 -6.30
N ARG A 221 -20.22 0.29 -7.41
CA ARG A 221 -19.18 0.51 -8.40
C ARG A 221 -19.38 1.87 -9.09
N PRO A 222 -18.38 2.77 -9.05
CA PRO A 222 -18.44 4.04 -9.75
C PRO A 222 -18.29 3.86 -11.26
N SER A 223 -18.66 4.89 -12.03
CA SER A 223 -18.47 4.88 -13.48
C SER A 223 -16.99 4.74 -13.86
N GLN A 224 -16.71 4.17 -15.03
CA GLN A 224 -15.33 3.92 -15.47
C GLN A 224 -14.51 5.21 -15.59
N SER A 225 -15.15 6.32 -15.98
CA SER A 225 -14.51 7.64 -16.04
C SER A 225 -13.99 8.09 -14.68
N VAL A 226 -14.81 7.97 -13.63
CA VAL A 226 -14.43 8.32 -12.25
C VAL A 226 -13.29 7.43 -11.74
N VAL A 227 -13.38 6.11 -12.00
CA VAL A 227 -12.32 5.16 -11.63
C VAL A 227 -11.00 5.50 -12.33
N ASN A 228 -11.03 5.92 -13.59
CA ASN A 228 -9.83 6.34 -14.32
C ASN A 228 -9.20 7.58 -13.70
N SER A 229 -9.99 8.60 -13.34
CA SER A 229 -9.49 9.80 -12.64
C SER A 229 -8.84 9.46 -11.30
N TRP A 230 -9.40 8.48 -10.55
CA TRP A 230 -8.77 8.02 -9.31
C TRP A 230 -7.50 7.22 -9.55
N ARG A 231 -7.43 6.42 -10.61
CA ARG A 231 -6.20 5.71 -11.01
C ARG A 231 -5.09 6.69 -11.38
N GLU A 232 -5.42 7.77 -12.10
CA GLU A 232 -4.48 8.84 -12.42
C GLU A 232 -3.95 9.51 -11.14
N TYR A 233 -4.84 9.86 -10.20
CA TYR A 233 -4.44 10.38 -8.89
C TYR A 233 -3.51 9.40 -8.14
N LEU A 234 -3.88 8.12 -8.06
CA LEU A 234 -3.09 7.10 -7.35
C LEU A 234 -1.72 6.89 -7.99
N LEU A 235 -1.63 6.92 -9.32
CA LEU A 235 -0.39 6.80 -10.06
C LEU A 235 0.50 8.02 -9.82
N PHE A 236 -0.07 9.22 -9.96
CA PHE A 236 0.65 10.48 -9.75
C PHE A 236 1.20 10.57 -8.32
N ALA A 237 0.33 10.40 -7.32
CA ALA A 237 0.71 10.49 -5.91
C ALA A 237 1.78 9.44 -5.56
N ARG A 238 1.60 8.17 -5.97
CA ARG A 238 2.58 7.11 -5.69
C ARG A 238 3.98 7.39 -6.26
N GLN A 239 4.07 8.14 -7.35
CA GLN A 239 5.35 8.50 -7.96
C GLN A 239 6.06 9.67 -7.27
N MET A 240 5.38 10.40 -6.38
CA MET A 240 5.95 11.53 -5.68
C MET A 240 6.97 11.13 -4.62
N ASP A 241 8.05 11.88 -4.59
CA ASP A 241 9.01 11.87 -3.50
C ASP A 241 8.84 13.12 -2.64
N VAL A 242 8.99 12.93 -1.33
CA VAL A 242 8.79 13.97 -0.32
C VAL A 242 10.12 14.22 0.36
N ASP A 243 10.57 15.45 0.29
CA ASP A 243 11.82 15.88 0.89
C ASP A 243 11.62 16.17 2.38
N ILE A 244 12.52 15.62 3.20
CA ILE A 244 12.68 16.05 4.58
C ILE A 244 13.63 17.25 4.56
N THR A 245 13.08 18.45 4.65
CA THR A 245 13.87 19.68 4.77
C THR A 245 14.60 19.71 6.12
N LYS A 246 15.66 20.53 6.21
CA LYS A 246 16.41 20.71 7.46
C LYS A 246 15.48 21.13 8.63
N ASP A 247 14.63 22.11 8.40
CA ASP A 247 13.64 22.60 9.38
C ASP A 247 12.70 21.48 9.85
N ALA A 248 12.27 20.60 8.92
CA ALA A 248 11.43 19.47 9.27
C ALA A 248 12.20 18.43 10.10
N GLY A 249 13.49 18.22 9.81
CA GLY A 249 14.39 17.38 10.60
C GLY A 249 14.53 17.87 12.04
N GLU A 250 14.87 19.15 12.22
CA GLU A 250 15.03 19.78 13.55
C GLU A 250 13.72 19.71 14.37
N MET A 251 12.58 19.95 13.73
CA MET A 251 11.26 19.82 14.33
C MET A 251 10.97 18.38 14.80
N ILE A 252 11.27 17.38 13.97
CA ILE A 252 11.08 15.95 14.27
C ILE A 252 11.98 15.53 15.43
N GLU A 253 13.24 15.96 15.44
CA GLU A 253 14.21 15.67 16.50
C GLU A 253 13.78 16.29 17.85
N SER A 254 13.36 17.55 17.85
CA SER A 254 12.86 18.24 19.05
C SER A 254 11.65 17.53 19.64
N ASP A 255 10.67 17.15 18.80
CA ASP A 255 9.52 16.38 19.25
C ASP A 255 9.88 14.98 19.71
N PHE A 256 10.87 14.34 19.08
CA PHE A 256 11.34 13.02 19.49
C PHE A 256 11.93 13.03 20.91
N VAL A 257 12.75 14.03 21.22
CA VAL A 257 13.29 14.21 22.58
C VAL A 257 12.17 14.40 23.58
N LYS A 258 11.16 15.22 23.27
CA LYS A 258 9.98 15.42 24.14
C LYS A 258 9.19 14.14 24.34
N MET A 259 8.93 13.38 23.29
CA MET A 259 8.21 12.11 23.36
C MET A 259 8.97 11.06 24.20
N ARG A 260 10.30 10.98 24.06
CA ARG A 260 11.12 10.09 24.90
C ARG A 260 11.17 10.51 26.36
N LYS A 261 11.16 11.82 26.66
CA LYS A 261 11.05 12.31 28.03
C LYS A 261 9.73 11.90 28.68
N MET A 262 8.63 11.94 27.92
CA MET A 262 7.31 11.52 28.41
C MET A 262 7.15 10.00 28.47
N ASN A 263 7.79 9.27 27.56
CA ASN A 263 7.77 7.81 27.50
C ASN A 263 9.16 7.26 27.16
N PRO A 264 9.96 6.86 28.18
CA PRO A 264 11.30 6.32 27.98
C PRO A 264 11.36 5.06 27.10
N ASN A 265 10.26 4.29 27.05
CA ASN A 265 10.17 3.03 26.32
C ASN A 265 9.75 3.20 24.84
N LEU A 266 9.74 4.43 24.31
CA LEU A 266 9.38 4.68 22.92
C LEU A 266 10.34 3.96 21.95
N SER A 267 9.81 2.96 21.25
CA SER A 267 10.60 2.15 20.31
C SER A 267 11.03 2.95 19.07
N GLN A 268 12.22 2.64 18.53
CA GLN A 268 12.68 3.18 17.25
C GLN A 268 11.72 2.84 16.10
N ARG A 269 11.08 1.66 16.16
CA ARG A 269 10.09 1.21 15.18
C ARG A 269 8.88 2.14 15.13
N THR A 270 8.35 2.54 16.30
CA THR A 270 7.23 3.48 16.40
C THR A 270 7.56 4.82 15.74
N MET A 271 8.79 5.30 15.94
CA MET A 271 9.26 6.54 15.32
C MET A 271 9.37 6.42 13.80
N HIS A 272 9.98 5.34 13.32
CA HIS A 272 10.11 5.08 11.89
C HIS A 272 8.73 5.00 11.22
N LEU A 273 7.78 4.30 11.84
CA LEU A 273 6.40 4.21 11.37
C LEU A 273 5.75 5.60 11.28
N ARG A 274 5.92 6.47 12.29
CA ARG A 274 5.36 7.81 12.28
C ARG A 274 5.93 8.67 11.14
N ILE A 275 7.24 8.60 10.90
CA ILE A 275 7.88 9.31 9.78
C ILE A 275 7.32 8.79 8.44
N GLU A 276 7.17 7.49 8.29
CA GLU A 276 6.63 6.90 7.06
C GLU A 276 5.16 7.31 6.85
N ILE A 277 4.32 7.26 7.87
CA ILE A 277 2.94 7.74 7.80
C ILE A 277 2.90 9.23 7.45
N CYS A 278 3.77 10.05 8.03
CA CYS A 278 3.85 11.48 7.72
C CYS A 278 4.19 11.73 6.24
N ARG A 279 5.16 10.98 5.71
CA ARG A 279 5.50 11.00 4.27
C ARG A 279 4.34 10.55 3.41
N LEU A 280 3.66 9.46 3.77
CA LEU A 280 2.50 8.98 3.02
C LEU A 280 1.34 9.98 3.05
N LEU A 281 1.12 10.67 4.17
CA LEU A 281 0.12 11.74 4.27
C LEU A 281 0.46 12.91 3.35
N ALA A 282 1.71 13.38 3.36
CA ALA A 282 2.20 14.41 2.46
C ALA A 282 2.00 13.99 0.99
N VAL A 283 2.38 12.75 0.63
CA VAL A 283 2.11 12.17 -0.69
C VAL A 283 0.62 12.16 -1.03
N SER A 284 -0.24 11.77 -0.09
CA SER A 284 -1.70 11.76 -0.32
C SER A 284 -2.24 13.17 -0.59
N HIS A 285 -1.67 14.19 0.03
CA HIS A 285 -2.03 15.59 -0.22
C HIS A 285 -1.27 16.21 -1.40
N CYS A 286 -0.41 15.43 -2.07
CA CYS A 286 0.47 15.88 -3.14
C CYS A 286 1.39 17.04 -2.72
N GLU A 287 1.81 17.04 -1.45
CA GLU A 287 2.76 17.98 -0.87
C GLU A 287 4.18 17.42 -1.05
N LYS A 288 5.14 18.25 -1.50
CA LYS A 288 6.54 17.84 -1.73
C LYS A 288 7.43 17.90 -0.49
N LYS A 289 6.97 18.53 0.57
CA LYS A 289 7.75 18.79 1.80
C LYS A 289 6.97 18.30 3.00
N LEU A 290 7.70 17.83 4.01
CA LEU A 290 7.12 17.52 5.31
C LEU A 290 6.87 18.80 6.11
N ASN A 291 5.64 18.95 6.59
CA ASN A 291 5.21 20.15 7.32
C ASN A 291 4.72 19.77 8.72
N ARG A 292 4.59 20.75 9.62
CA ARG A 292 4.06 20.53 10.98
C ARG A 292 2.66 19.90 10.96
N ARG A 293 1.79 20.38 10.05
CA ARG A 293 0.42 19.84 9.87
C ARG A 293 0.43 18.33 9.61
N THR A 294 1.26 17.85 8.68
CA THR A 294 1.34 16.42 8.34
C THR A 294 1.96 15.61 9.48
N TRP A 295 2.92 16.19 10.22
CA TRP A 295 3.56 15.54 11.36
C TRP A 295 2.62 15.32 12.55
N ASP A 296 1.80 16.32 12.85
CA ASP A 296 0.80 16.23 13.91
C ASP A 296 -0.35 15.28 13.51
N ALA A 297 -0.76 15.30 12.23
CA ALA A 297 -1.73 14.35 11.69
C ALA A 297 -1.22 12.90 11.77
N ALA A 298 0.05 12.66 11.39
CA ALA A 298 0.68 11.35 11.53
C ALA A 298 0.72 10.89 12.99
N GLY A 299 0.99 11.81 13.92
CA GLY A 299 0.97 11.51 15.36
C GLY A 299 -0.41 11.07 15.86
N ARG A 300 -1.48 11.73 15.40
CA ARG A 300 -2.86 11.29 15.71
C ARG A 300 -3.15 9.92 15.10
N ALA A 301 -2.80 9.70 13.84
CA ALA A 301 -3.06 8.46 13.14
C ALA A 301 -2.32 7.27 13.79
N CYS A 302 -1.07 7.46 14.23
CA CYS A 302 -0.29 6.44 14.92
C CYS A 302 -0.96 5.93 16.21
N LYS A 303 -1.72 6.78 16.93
CA LYS A 303 -2.42 6.37 18.16
C LYS A 303 -3.51 5.32 17.91
N TYR A 304 -4.05 5.25 16.69
CA TYR A 304 -5.08 4.28 16.31
C TYR A 304 -4.51 3.03 15.63
N MET A 305 -3.23 3.07 15.24
CA MET A 305 -2.58 2.08 14.37
C MET A 305 -1.62 1.12 15.09
N LEU A 306 -1.29 1.42 16.35
CA LEU A 306 -0.42 0.64 17.24
C LEU A 306 -1.26 -0.07 18.29
#